data_AF-A0A4R2NR83-F1
#
_entry.id   AF-A0A4R2NR83-F1
#
_cell.length_a   1.000
_cell.length_b   1.000
_cell.length_c   1.000
_cell.angle_alpha   90.00
_cell.angle_beta   90.00
_cell.angle_gamma   90.00
#
_symmetry.space_group_name_H-M   'P 1'
#
loop_
_entity.id
_entity.type
_entity.pdbx_description
1 polymer ?
#
loop_
_entity_poly.entity_id
_entity_poly.type
_entity_poly.pdbx_seq_one_letter_code
_entity_poly.pdbx_strand_id
1 'polypeptide(L)'
;MKKLLILSLLIVVSCNQKKETDFTTLFEKSEGTETPTYKEVTSYYKDLSDSYSEISMLEFGKTDSGNPLHLIVFNTDGKTNKNEIKTSKKNRILINNGIHPGESDGIDASMLLLRNIVQSDSLKKVYKNSLICVIPVYNIGGALNRNSHTRANQNGPKEYGFRGNARNFDLNRDFIKQDTKNAQSFSEIFHAVNPDVFIDNHVSNGADYQYAITHLFTQHNKFGGDLGTYLENEIRPYLENSLNKKGIAITPYVNVWGTTPDKGWSQFMDSPRYSTGYTTLFNTFGMMVETHMLKPYKIRVEQTYELLFSMLDFTEENSTKIKDLRAKAVEKIVENKTYPIQFAVNRDNPTKFNFKGYEGSYIDSKVTNGKRLFYDKTKPFEKEVNYFNNFITTKEVTIPKAYLIPQGWCKVIDRLQNNNIEFTRLKNDTIITVEVQHIKSFKTVSNPFEGHYLHYNTEIESSLEEIQFLEGDYLIPTNQNGIRYLLETLEAEAVDSFFNWNFFDTILQRKEGFSPYVFEDKAEDFLSKNPLIKAEFEAKIKTDTTFAKSSVMQLNWIYMQTPHYEPAHMRLPVFKIQK
;
A
#
# COMPACT_ATOMS: atom_id res chain seq x y z
N MET A 1 68.44 -21.84 -60.23
CA MET A 1 67.70 -22.89 -59.48
C MET A 1 67.45 -22.42 -58.06
N LYS A 2 66.17 -22.44 -57.63
CA LYS A 2 65.63 -22.61 -56.26
C LYS A 2 66.06 -21.60 -55.17
N LYS A 3 65.12 -20.77 -54.67
CA LYS A 3 64.28 -20.94 -53.44
C LYS A 3 64.81 -19.98 -52.33
N LEU A 4 64.05 -19.34 -51.45
CA LEU A 4 62.87 -19.80 -50.71
C LEU A 4 62.05 -18.63 -50.08
N LEU A 5 60.73 -18.76 -50.25
CA LEU A 5 59.55 -18.34 -49.48
C LEU A 5 59.58 -17.20 -48.43
N ILE A 6 58.67 -16.27 -48.71
CA ILE A 6 57.95 -15.33 -47.85
C ILE A 6 56.95 -16.09 -46.98
N LEU A 7 56.97 -15.85 -45.66
CA LEU A 7 55.98 -16.35 -44.71
C LEU A 7 54.81 -15.36 -44.63
N SER A 8 53.63 -15.85 -45.00
CA SER A 8 52.38 -15.12 -45.16
C SER A 8 51.72 -14.81 -43.81
N LEU A 9 51.45 -13.52 -43.62
CA LEU A 9 50.64 -12.93 -42.56
C LEU A 9 49.14 -13.13 -42.91
N LEU A 10 48.47 -14.07 -42.24
CA LEU A 10 47.02 -14.27 -42.34
C LEU A 10 46.37 -13.79 -41.03
N ILE A 11 46.13 -12.48 -40.94
CA ILE A 11 45.30 -11.88 -39.90
C ILE A 11 43.84 -12.14 -40.28
N VAL A 12 43.24 -13.13 -39.62
CA VAL A 12 41.79 -13.37 -39.67
C VAL A 12 41.14 -12.27 -38.84
N VAL A 13 40.66 -11.22 -39.52
CA VAL A 13 39.73 -10.24 -38.94
C VAL A 13 38.37 -10.93 -38.83
N SER A 14 38.12 -11.64 -37.74
CA SER A 14 36.76 -12.03 -37.36
C SER A 14 36.02 -10.78 -36.92
N CYS A 15 35.33 -10.12 -37.87
CA CYS A 15 34.24 -9.23 -37.56
C CYS A 15 33.15 -10.03 -36.81
N ASN A 16 33.15 -9.96 -35.48
CA ASN A 16 31.95 -10.24 -34.70
C ASN A 16 30.94 -9.13 -35.03
N GLN A 17 30.12 -9.34 -36.07
CA GLN A 17 28.86 -8.62 -36.17
C GLN A 17 28.05 -8.97 -34.92
N LYS A 18 28.00 -8.05 -33.95
CA LYS A 18 27.01 -8.14 -32.86
C LYS A 18 25.65 -8.18 -33.55
N LYS A 19 25.00 -9.34 -33.49
CA LYS A 19 23.63 -9.49 -33.94
C LYS A 19 22.80 -8.55 -33.05
N GLU A 20 22.22 -7.52 -33.66
CA GLU A 20 21.40 -6.56 -32.95
C GLU A 20 20.17 -7.28 -32.41
N THR A 21 19.99 -7.26 -31.09
CA THR A 21 18.88 -7.95 -30.42
C THR A 21 17.58 -7.20 -30.71
N ASP A 22 16.60 -7.89 -31.30
CA ASP A 22 15.26 -7.34 -31.52
C ASP A 22 14.47 -7.26 -30.20
N PHE A 23 14.23 -6.04 -29.72
CA PHE A 23 13.43 -5.75 -28.53
C PHE A 23 11.96 -5.43 -28.84
N THR A 24 11.44 -5.82 -30.00
CA THR A 24 10.00 -5.73 -30.29
C THR A 24 9.22 -6.68 -29.35
N THR A 25 8.32 -6.11 -28.57
CA THR A 25 7.53 -6.80 -27.53
C THR A 25 6.45 -7.71 -28.11
N LEU A 26 5.94 -8.66 -27.32
CA LEU A 26 4.77 -9.46 -27.72
C LEU A 26 3.52 -8.60 -27.91
N PHE A 27 3.37 -7.55 -27.09
CA PHE A 27 2.34 -6.53 -27.28
C PHE A 27 2.37 -5.94 -28.68
N GLU A 28 3.54 -5.51 -29.16
CA GLU A 28 3.67 -4.97 -30.52
C GLU A 28 3.46 -6.03 -31.60
N LYS A 29 4.08 -7.22 -31.46
CA LYS A 29 3.96 -8.32 -32.43
C LYS A 29 2.53 -8.81 -32.60
N SER A 30 1.71 -8.71 -31.56
CA SER A 30 0.30 -9.11 -31.55
C SER A 30 -0.67 -7.96 -31.84
N GLU A 31 -0.15 -6.79 -32.24
CA GLU A 31 -0.92 -5.55 -32.46
C GLU A 31 -1.78 -5.12 -31.26
N GLY A 32 -1.28 -5.39 -30.04
CA GLY A 32 -1.92 -5.01 -28.79
C GLY A 32 -3.04 -5.94 -28.34
N THR A 33 -2.92 -7.24 -28.66
CA THR A 33 -3.90 -8.27 -28.24
C THR A 33 -3.35 -9.27 -27.23
N GLU A 34 -2.03 -9.33 -27.03
CA GLU A 34 -1.36 -10.29 -26.14
C GLU A 34 -0.33 -9.61 -25.24
N THR A 35 -0.04 -10.24 -24.11
CA THR A 35 0.97 -9.84 -23.11
C THR A 35 1.91 -11.02 -22.84
N PRO A 36 3.22 -10.81 -22.60
CA PRO A 36 4.16 -11.91 -22.36
C PRO A 36 3.86 -12.72 -21.09
N THR A 37 4.39 -13.93 -21.03
CA THR A 37 4.47 -14.74 -19.80
C THR A 37 5.52 -14.17 -18.84
N TYR A 38 5.46 -14.53 -17.56
CA TYR A 38 6.48 -14.12 -16.57
C TYR A 38 7.90 -14.45 -17.05
N LYS A 39 8.11 -15.65 -17.61
CA LYS A 39 9.43 -16.07 -18.12
C LYS A 39 9.90 -15.18 -19.27
N GLU A 40 9.02 -14.84 -20.21
CA GLU A 40 9.35 -13.96 -21.33
C GLU A 40 9.65 -12.53 -20.85
N VAL A 41 8.91 -12.00 -19.88
CA VAL A 41 9.20 -10.70 -19.25
C VAL A 41 10.60 -10.72 -18.62
N THR A 42 10.93 -11.75 -17.84
CA THR A 42 12.25 -11.86 -17.21
C THR A 42 13.38 -12.00 -18.23
N SER A 43 13.19 -12.80 -19.28
CA SER A 43 14.18 -12.96 -20.34
C SER A 43 14.37 -11.65 -21.11
N TYR A 44 13.30 -10.93 -21.42
CA TYR A 44 13.36 -9.64 -22.09
C TYR A 44 14.21 -8.63 -21.32
N TYR A 45 13.97 -8.47 -20.01
CA TYR A 45 14.74 -7.54 -19.20
C TYR A 45 16.18 -7.98 -18.97
N LYS A 46 16.44 -9.30 -18.91
CA LYS A 46 17.80 -9.83 -18.88
C LYS A 46 18.55 -9.45 -20.17
N ASP A 47 17.96 -9.69 -21.33
CA ASP A 47 18.56 -9.37 -22.62
C ASP A 47 18.78 -7.86 -22.78
N LEU A 48 17.85 -7.04 -22.25
CA LEU A 48 17.98 -5.58 -22.23
C LEU A 48 19.15 -5.13 -21.34
N SER A 49 19.33 -5.73 -20.15
CA SER A 49 20.45 -5.46 -19.24
C SER A 49 21.80 -5.93 -19.79
N ASP A 50 21.83 -7.01 -20.56
CA ASP A 50 23.03 -7.50 -21.23
C ASP A 50 23.43 -6.62 -22.43
N SER A 51 22.46 -5.98 -23.06
CA SER A 51 22.66 -5.14 -24.25
C SER A 51 22.99 -3.68 -23.93
N TYR A 52 22.42 -3.13 -22.85
CA TYR A 52 22.58 -1.72 -22.46
C TYR A 52 23.17 -1.62 -21.04
N SER A 53 24.34 -0.98 -20.92
CA SER A 53 25.02 -0.79 -19.63
C SER A 53 24.20 0.03 -18.62
N GLU A 54 23.30 0.87 -19.12
CA GLU A 54 22.40 1.72 -18.36
C GLU A 54 21.26 0.94 -17.69
N ILE A 55 21.06 -0.34 -18.04
CA ILE A 55 20.04 -1.20 -17.45
C ILE A 55 20.68 -2.24 -16.54
N SER A 56 20.20 -2.29 -15.30
CA SER A 56 20.58 -3.32 -14.33
C SER A 56 19.35 -4.12 -13.92
N MET A 57 19.47 -5.44 -13.92
CA MET A 57 18.47 -6.34 -13.34
C MET A 57 18.98 -6.87 -12.00
N LEU A 58 18.25 -6.57 -10.93
CA LEU A 58 18.61 -6.94 -9.56
C LEU A 58 17.53 -7.85 -8.97
N GLU A 59 17.95 -8.77 -8.11
CA GLU A 59 17.05 -9.69 -7.40
C GLU A 59 16.93 -9.31 -5.92
N PHE A 60 15.72 -9.28 -5.38
CA PHE A 60 15.40 -8.97 -3.98
C PHE A 60 14.50 -10.05 -3.38
N GLY A 61 14.79 -10.42 -2.13
CA GLY A 61 14.08 -11.43 -1.37
C GLY A 61 13.65 -12.68 -2.17
N LYS A 62 12.55 -13.30 -1.72
CA LYS A 62 11.81 -14.32 -2.45
C LYS A 62 10.34 -13.97 -2.39
N THR A 63 9.57 -14.40 -3.37
CA THR A 63 8.11 -14.33 -3.32
C THR A 63 7.53 -15.65 -2.81
N ASP A 64 6.21 -15.70 -2.56
CA ASP A 64 5.54 -16.95 -2.20
C ASP A 64 5.57 -17.99 -3.34
N SER A 65 5.91 -17.58 -4.57
CA SER A 65 6.15 -18.50 -5.69
C SER A 65 7.52 -19.21 -5.62
N GLY A 66 8.40 -18.79 -4.70
CA GLY A 66 9.77 -19.27 -4.59
C GLY A 66 10.79 -18.50 -5.44
N ASN A 67 10.34 -17.72 -6.44
CA ASN A 67 11.20 -16.88 -7.28
C ASN A 67 11.57 -15.56 -6.58
N PRO A 68 12.78 -15.02 -6.82
CA PRO A 68 13.14 -13.68 -6.36
C PRO A 68 12.28 -12.61 -7.04
N LEU A 69 12.08 -11.50 -6.33
CA LEU A 69 11.44 -10.32 -6.90
C LEU A 69 12.49 -9.51 -7.66
N HIS A 70 12.19 -9.13 -8.91
CA HIS A 70 13.14 -8.39 -9.74
C HIS A 70 12.94 -6.88 -9.61
N LEU A 71 14.03 -6.15 -9.67
CA LEU A 71 14.08 -4.70 -9.82
C LEU A 71 14.93 -4.37 -11.06
N ILE A 72 14.33 -3.73 -12.05
CA ILE A 72 15.03 -3.21 -13.22
C ILE A 72 15.35 -1.74 -12.96
N VAL A 73 16.61 -1.36 -13.10
CA VAL A 73 17.07 0.00 -12.84
C VAL A 73 17.67 0.58 -14.10
N PHE A 74 17.09 1.68 -14.58
CA PHE A 74 17.73 2.55 -15.56
C PHE A 74 18.57 3.62 -14.86
N ASN A 75 19.82 3.74 -15.28
CA ASN A 75 20.75 4.77 -14.83
C ASN A 75 21.73 5.14 -15.96
N THR A 76 21.76 6.41 -16.35
CA THR A 76 22.70 6.90 -17.37
C THR A 76 24.17 6.82 -16.96
N ASP A 77 24.47 6.64 -15.67
CA ASP A 77 25.86 6.48 -15.19
C ASP A 77 26.37 5.03 -15.38
N GLY A 78 25.53 4.13 -15.90
CA GLY A 78 25.85 2.74 -16.17
C GLY A 78 25.28 1.76 -15.13
N LYS A 79 25.93 0.60 -15.00
CA LYS A 79 25.42 -0.50 -14.16
C LYS A 79 25.32 -0.04 -12.70
N THR A 80 24.21 -0.39 -12.08
CA THR A 80 23.84 0.01 -10.72
C THR A 80 23.70 -1.25 -9.86
N ASN A 81 24.35 -1.28 -8.71
CA ASN A 81 24.14 -2.32 -7.70
C ASN A 81 23.19 -1.83 -6.58
N LYS A 82 22.75 -2.76 -5.71
CA LYS A 82 21.77 -2.46 -4.65
C LYS A 82 22.19 -1.31 -3.72
N ASN A 83 23.47 -1.24 -3.35
CA ASN A 83 23.95 -0.25 -2.39
C ASN A 83 23.97 1.15 -2.98
N GLU A 84 24.26 1.27 -4.29
CA GLU A 84 24.32 2.54 -5.01
C GLU A 84 22.95 3.22 -5.14
N ILE A 85 21.86 2.44 -5.23
CA ILE A 85 20.49 2.98 -5.35
C ILE A 85 20.16 3.89 -4.15
N LYS A 86 20.41 3.39 -2.95
CA LYS A 86 20.03 4.10 -1.71
C LYS A 86 20.84 5.38 -1.53
N THR A 87 22.11 5.37 -1.91
CA THR A 87 23.03 6.51 -1.77
C THR A 87 22.97 7.50 -2.93
N SER A 88 22.27 7.17 -4.01
CA SER A 88 22.17 8.04 -5.18
C SER A 88 21.49 9.37 -4.86
N LYS A 89 22.03 10.45 -5.43
CA LYS A 89 21.45 11.80 -5.35
C LYS A 89 20.44 12.08 -6.48
N LYS A 90 20.31 11.18 -7.46
CA LYS A 90 19.36 11.28 -8.56
C LYS A 90 17.92 11.20 -8.06
N ASN A 91 16.97 11.65 -8.86
CA ASN A 91 15.56 11.37 -8.66
C ASN A 91 15.33 9.87 -8.65
N ARG A 92 14.48 9.37 -7.76
CA ARG A 92 14.21 7.93 -7.68
C ARG A 92 12.73 7.71 -7.90
N ILE A 93 12.38 7.08 -9.02
CA ILE A 93 11.00 6.73 -9.36
C ILE A 93 10.88 5.22 -9.25
N LEU A 94 9.88 4.73 -8.53
CA LEU A 94 9.57 3.30 -8.45
C LEU A 94 8.23 3.03 -9.12
N ILE A 95 8.26 2.23 -10.19
CA ILE A 95 7.09 1.78 -10.93
C ILE A 95 6.83 0.31 -10.56
N ASN A 96 5.65 0.03 -10.04
CA ASN A 96 5.22 -1.32 -9.68
C ASN A 96 4.20 -1.83 -10.71
N ASN A 97 4.42 -3.05 -11.20
CA ASN A 97 3.57 -3.67 -12.20
C ASN A 97 3.13 -5.06 -11.77
N GLY A 98 1.97 -5.50 -12.27
CA GLY A 98 1.52 -6.87 -12.10
C GLY A 98 1.28 -7.26 -10.64
N ILE A 99 0.80 -6.32 -9.80
CA ILE A 99 0.24 -6.66 -8.49
C ILE A 99 -1.00 -7.55 -8.64
N HIS A 100 -1.80 -7.27 -9.67
CA HIS A 100 -2.73 -8.23 -10.26
C HIS A 100 -2.28 -8.50 -11.71
N PRO A 101 -1.62 -9.63 -12.00
CA PRO A 101 -1.09 -9.95 -13.33
C PRO A 101 -2.12 -10.08 -14.46
N GLY A 102 -3.42 -10.05 -14.13
CA GLY A 102 -4.52 -9.86 -15.09
C GLY A 102 -4.68 -8.43 -15.60
N GLU A 103 -3.94 -7.49 -15.01
CA GLU A 103 -3.88 -6.05 -15.26
C GLU A 103 -2.54 -5.74 -15.91
N SER A 104 -2.26 -6.45 -17.00
CA SER A 104 -0.91 -6.52 -17.59
C SER A 104 -0.45 -5.21 -18.24
N ASP A 105 -1.32 -4.20 -18.30
CA ASP A 105 -1.11 -2.92 -18.98
C ASP A 105 0.22 -2.25 -18.60
N GLY A 106 0.52 -2.20 -17.29
CA GLY A 106 1.77 -1.62 -16.79
C GLY A 106 3.01 -2.45 -17.10
N ILE A 107 2.88 -3.78 -17.23
CA ILE A 107 3.99 -4.69 -17.58
C ILE A 107 4.48 -4.32 -18.98
N ASP A 108 3.57 -4.30 -19.95
CA ASP A 108 3.89 -3.99 -21.35
C ASP A 108 4.32 -2.52 -21.52
N ALA A 109 3.62 -1.58 -20.88
CA ALA A 109 3.98 -0.17 -20.92
C ALA A 109 5.40 0.09 -20.38
N SER A 110 5.79 -0.59 -19.30
CA SER A 110 7.12 -0.42 -18.70
C SER A 110 8.24 -1.10 -19.53
N MET A 111 7.92 -2.16 -20.27
CA MET A 111 8.85 -2.78 -21.24
C MET A 111 9.14 -1.83 -22.40
N LEU A 112 8.11 -1.19 -22.95
CA LEU A 112 8.23 -0.15 -23.98
C LEU A 112 9.00 1.07 -23.46
N LEU A 113 8.66 1.55 -22.26
CA LEU A 113 9.26 2.70 -21.62
C LEU A 113 10.78 2.56 -21.52
N LEU A 114 11.26 1.52 -20.84
CA LEU A 114 12.70 1.36 -20.61
C LEU A 114 13.47 1.13 -21.90
N ARG A 115 12.93 0.33 -22.83
CA ARG A 115 13.53 0.12 -24.15
C ARG A 115 13.68 1.43 -24.91
N ASN A 116 12.61 2.22 -25.01
CA ASN A 116 12.61 3.46 -25.77
C ASN A 116 13.56 4.49 -25.16
N ILE A 117 13.65 4.55 -23.82
CA ILE A 117 14.62 5.42 -23.13
C ILE A 117 16.05 5.04 -23.50
N VAL A 118 16.45 3.76 -23.38
CA VAL A 118 17.86 3.36 -23.61
C VAL A 118 18.28 3.42 -25.06
N GLN A 119 17.34 3.24 -25.99
CA GLN A 119 17.56 3.33 -27.43
C GLN A 119 17.59 4.76 -27.96
N SER A 120 17.24 5.76 -27.13
CA SER A 120 17.18 7.16 -27.53
C SER A 120 18.15 8.02 -26.75
N ASP A 121 19.17 8.56 -27.42
CA ASP A 121 20.12 9.49 -26.81
C ASP A 121 19.46 10.78 -26.30
N SER A 122 18.36 11.22 -26.93
CA SER A 122 17.60 12.37 -26.45
C SER A 122 16.88 12.06 -25.13
N LEU A 123 16.24 10.89 -25.00
CA LEU A 123 15.57 10.50 -23.76
C LEU A 123 16.57 10.22 -22.64
N LYS A 124 17.71 9.58 -22.93
CA LYS A 124 18.81 9.45 -21.94
C LYS A 124 19.28 10.80 -21.43
N LYS A 125 19.38 11.80 -22.31
CA LYS A 125 19.77 13.16 -21.90
C LYS A 125 18.72 13.82 -21.02
N VAL A 126 17.42 13.63 -21.30
CA VAL A 126 16.32 14.14 -20.48
C VAL A 126 16.37 13.53 -19.08
N TYR A 127 16.45 12.20 -18.96
CA TYR A 127 16.39 11.50 -17.68
C TYR A 127 17.76 11.23 -17.03
N LYS A 128 18.78 12.03 -17.36
CA LYS A 128 20.14 11.84 -16.86
C LYS A 128 20.25 11.91 -15.33
N ASN A 129 19.37 12.68 -14.68
CA ASN A 129 19.33 12.85 -13.23
C ASN A 129 18.26 11.95 -12.57
N SER A 130 17.81 10.90 -13.26
CA SER A 130 16.80 9.98 -12.76
C SER A 130 17.32 8.53 -12.70
N LEU A 131 16.96 7.85 -11.60
CA LEU A 131 16.96 6.40 -11.46
C LEU A 131 15.51 5.93 -11.64
N ILE A 132 15.24 5.30 -12.78
CA ILE A 132 13.91 4.75 -13.06
C ILE A 132 13.96 3.28 -12.66
N CYS A 133 13.28 2.95 -11.56
CA CYS A 133 13.24 1.63 -10.98
C CYS A 133 11.89 0.98 -11.30
N VAL A 134 11.90 -0.23 -11.84
CA VAL A 134 10.69 -0.95 -12.25
C VAL A 134 10.67 -2.33 -11.59
N ILE A 135 9.61 -2.63 -10.83
CA ILE A 135 9.25 -4.00 -10.48
C ILE A 135 8.42 -4.52 -11.66
N PRO A 136 8.93 -5.43 -12.50
CA PRO A 136 8.27 -5.80 -13.74
C PRO A 136 7.04 -6.67 -13.49
N VAL A 137 7.08 -7.54 -12.49
CA VAL A 137 5.95 -8.38 -12.06
C VAL A 137 6.02 -8.58 -10.55
N TYR A 138 5.15 -7.93 -9.80
CA TYR A 138 5.10 -8.02 -8.34
C TYR A 138 4.50 -9.35 -7.86
N ASN A 139 3.35 -9.72 -8.41
CA ASN A 139 2.68 -10.98 -8.09
C ASN A 139 3.13 -12.10 -9.04
N ILE A 140 4.32 -12.64 -8.80
CA ILE A 140 4.88 -13.72 -9.64
C ILE A 140 4.00 -14.98 -9.59
N GLY A 141 3.45 -15.33 -8.43
CA GLY A 141 2.57 -16.50 -8.29
C GLY A 141 1.30 -16.38 -9.13
N GLY A 142 0.67 -15.22 -9.14
CA GLY A 142 -0.47 -14.91 -10.00
C GLY A 142 -0.09 -14.93 -11.48
N ALA A 143 1.09 -14.42 -11.84
CA ALA A 143 1.56 -14.39 -13.23
C ALA A 143 1.86 -15.79 -13.78
N LEU A 144 2.30 -16.71 -12.92
CA LEU A 144 2.48 -18.13 -13.25
C LEU A 144 1.15 -18.88 -13.36
N ASN A 145 0.11 -18.42 -12.67
CA ASN A 145 -1.26 -18.92 -12.82
C ASN A 145 -1.97 -18.25 -14.00
N ARG A 146 -1.51 -18.57 -15.21
CA ARG A 146 -1.99 -17.97 -16.47
C ARG A 146 -3.32 -18.57 -16.94
N ASN A 147 -4.20 -17.73 -17.45
CA ASN A 147 -5.54 -18.10 -17.93
C ASN A 147 -6.08 -17.04 -18.90
N SER A 148 -7.30 -17.26 -19.40
CA SER A 148 -7.98 -16.36 -20.35
C SER A 148 -9.43 -16.01 -19.97
N HIS A 149 -9.93 -16.51 -18.84
CA HIS A 149 -11.37 -16.51 -18.53
C HIS A 149 -11.73 -16.01 -17.12
N THR A 150 -10.78 -15.81 -16.21
CA THR A 150 -11.11 -15.52 -14.81
C THR A 150 -11.63 -14.09 -14.57
N ARG A 151 -11.48 -13.18 -15.55
CA ARG A 151 -11.96 -11.79 -15.46
C ARG A 151 -13.16 -11.54 -16.37
N ALA A 152 -14.36 -11.86 -15.88
CA ALA A 152 -15.61 -11.71 -16.64
C ALA A 152 -15.99 -10.26 -16.99
N ASN A 153 -15.43 -9.28 -16.27
CA ASN A 153 -15.75 -7.86 -16.38
C ASN A 153 -14.66 -7.03 -17.06
N GLN A 154 -13.72 -7.65 -17.78
CA GLN A 154 -12.58 -6.97 -18.39
C GLN A 154 -12.31 -7.44 -19.82
N ASN A 155 -12.07 -6.48 -20.72
CA ASN A 155 -11.50 -6.70 -22.05
C ASN A 155 -9.96 -6.66 -21.93
N GLY A 156 -9.36 -7.78 -21.55
CA GLY A 156 -7.91 -7.93 -21.40
C GLY A 156 -7.21 -8.49 -22.64
N PRO A 157 -5.90 -8.77 -22.56
CA PRO A 157 -5.20 -9.57 -23.56
C PRO A 157 -5.77 -11.00 -23.63
N LYS A 158 -5.45 -11.74 -24.70
CA LYS A 158 -5.96 -13.12 -24.91
C LYS A 158 -5.68 -14.05 -23.74
N GLU A 159 -4.52 -13.92 -23.10
CA GLU A 159 -4.15 -14.63 -21.89
C GLU A 159 -3.43 -13.69 -20.92
N TYR A 160 -3.60 -13.93 -19.62
CA TYR A 160 -3.06 -13.10 -18.55
C TYR A 160 -2.94 -13.89 -17.24
N GLY A 161 -2.34 -13.30 -16.20
CA GLY A 161 -2.20 -13.97 -14.91
C GLY A 161 -3.38 -13.78 -13.95
N PHE A 162 -3.42 -14.57 -12.89
CA PHE A 162 -4.49 -14.56 -11.89
C PHE A 162 -4.33 -13.45 -10.84
N ARG A 163 -5.43 -12.99 -10.23
CA ARG A 163 -5.44 -11.90 -9.24
C ARG A 163 -4.70 -12.26 -7.95
N GLY A 164 -5.02 -13.40 -7.36
CA GLY A 164 -4.39 -13.87 -6.12
C GLY A 164 -2.95 -14.31 -6.33
N ASN A 165 -2.12 -14.21 -5.28
CA ASN A 165 -0.75 -14.72 -5.33
C ASN A 165 -0.68 -16.26 -5.20
N ALA A 166 0.53 -16.82 -5.02
CA ALA A 166 0.71 -18.27 -4.86
C ALA A 166 -0.03 -18.87 -3.64
N ARG A 167 -0.40 -18.03 -2.66
CA ARG A 167 -1.21 -18.37 -1.48
C ARG A 167 -2.63 -17.79 -1.56
N ASN A 168 -3.02 -17.30 -2.73
CA ASN A 168 -4.31 -16.69 -3.02
C ASN A 168 -4.61 -15.37 -2.28
N PHE A 169 -3.59 -14.67 -1.76
CA PHE A 169 -3.77 -13.32 -1.22
C PHE A 169 -3.92 -12.29 -2.35
N ASP A 170 -4.80 -11.32 -2.15
CA ASP A 170 -4.76 -10.05 -2.86
C ASP A 170 -3.61 -9.20 -2.29
N LEU A 171 -2.53 -9.08 -3.06
CA LEU A 171 -1.34 -8.34 -2.62
C LEU A 171 -1.62 -6.84 -2.43
N ASN A 172 -2.69 -6.28 -3.04
CA ASN A 172 -3.11 -4.90 -2.82
C ASN A 172 -3.89 -4.73 -1.50
N ARG A 173 -3.71 -5.64 -0.53
CA ARG A 173 -4.16 -5.54 0.86
C ARG A 173 -3.06 -5.92 1.86
N ASP A 174 -1.85 -6.22 1.39
CA ASP A 174 -0.83 -6.91 2.19
C ASP A 174 0.31 -5.99 2.66
N PHE A 175 0.33 -4.71 2.30
CA PHE A 175 1.47 -3.82 2.57
C PHE A 175 1.74 -3.54 4.06
N ILE A 176 0.75 -3.73 4.95
CA ILE A 176 0.91 -3.56 6.41
C ILE A 176 1.03 -4.89 7.13
N LYS A 177 0.05 -5.78 6.95
CA LYS A 177 0.06 -7.10 7.59
C LYS A 177 1.23 -7.96 7.11
N GLN A 178 1.68 -7.75 5.87
CA GLN A 178 2.92 -8.26 5.30
C GLN A 178 3.07 -9.78 5.47
N ASP A 179 1.98 -10.52 5.23
CA ASP A 179 1.93 -11.97 5.44
C ASP A 179 2.58 -12.77 4.31
N THR A 180 2.74 -12.13 3.15
CA THR A 180 3.35 -12.75 1.98
C THR A 180 4.82 -12.38 1.91
N LYS A 181 5.65 -13.28 1.38
CA LYS A 181 7.04 -12.94 1.07
C LYS A 181 7.15 -11.90 -0.05
N ASN A 182 6.10 -11.75 -0.87
CA ASN A 182 5.97 -10.69 -1.85
C ASN A 182 6.04 -9.32 -1.15
N ALA A 183 5.18 -9.07 -0.16
CA ALA A 183 5.16 -7.80 0.56
C ALA A 183 6.48 -7.56 1.33
N GLN A 184 7.10 -8.60 1.88
CA GLN A 184 8.44 -8.49 2.49
C GLN A 184 9.52 -8.05 1.48
N SER A 185 9.55 -8.69 0.32
CA SER A 185 10.51 -8.33 -0.75
C SER A 185 10.21 -6.96 -1.33
N PHE A 186 8.94 -6.56 -1.39
CA PHE A 186 8.54 -5.20 -1.77
C PHE A 186 9.07 -4.17 -0.78
N SER A 187 8.91 -4.38 0.54
CA SER A 187 9.46 -3.48 1.54
C SER A 187 10.99 -3.36 1.41
N GLU A 188 11.70 -4.48 1.16
CA GLU A 188 13.15 -4.45 0.90
C GLU A 188 13.50 -3.56 -0.31
N ILE A 189 12.80 -3.73 -1.44
CA ILE A 189 12.97 -2.88 -2.63
C ILE A 189 12.62 -1.43 -2.33
N PHE A 190 11.45 -1.18 -1.74
CA PHE A 190 10.93 0.15 -1.47
C PHE A 190 11.90 0.96 -0.60
N HIS A 191 12.46 0.32 0.44
CA HIS A 191 13.42 0.97 1.33
C HIS A 191 14.82 1.10 0.73
N ALA A 192 15.23 0.19 -0.17
CA ALA A 192 16.46 0.34 -0.93
C ALA A 192 16.38 1.49 -1.94
N VAL A 193 15.23 1.61 -2.61
CA VAL A 193 14.96 2.68 -3.59
C VAL A 193 14.70 4.01 -2.90
N ASN A 194 13.96 4.03 -1.79
CA ASN A 194 13.47 5.23 -1.12
C ASN A 194 12.90 6.26 -2.12
N PRO A 195 11.89 5.86 -2.91
CA PRO A 195 11.44 6.60 -4.08
C PRO A 195 10.91 8.00 -3.72
N ASP A 196 11.21 8.96 -4.57
CA ASP A 196 10.60 10.29 -4.56
C ASP A 196 9.14 10.22 -5.04
N VAL A 197 8.92 9.42 -6.09
CA VAL A 197 7.62 9.14 -6.69
C VAL A 197 7.41 7.64 -6.84
N PHE A 198 6.24 7.17 -6.47
CA PHE A 198 5.82 5.78 -6.62
C PHE A 198 4.58 5.70 -7.52
N ILE A 199 4.61 4.81 -8.52
CA ILE A 199 3.52 4.58 -9.46
C ILE A 199 3.16 3.10 -9.44
N ASP A 200 1.91 2.77 -9.17
CA ASP A 200 1.40 1.39 -9.22
C ASP A 200 0.38 1.25 -10.34
N ASN A 201 0.62 0.33 -11.28
CA ASN A 201 -0.23 0.19 -12.46
C ASN A 201 -1.32 -0.88 -12.28
N HIS A 202 -2.58 -0.48 -12.44
CA HIS A 202 -3.80 -1.30 -12.26
C HIS A 202 -4.79 -1.10 -13.41
N VAL A 203 -5.84 -1.94 -13.40
CA VAL A 203 -7.04 -1.78 -14.24
C VAL A 203 -8.26 -1.67 -13.32
N SER A 204 -9.11 -0.69 -13.59
CA SER A 204 -10.26 -0.34 -12.77
C SER A 204 -11.37 -1.37 -12.85
N ASN A 205 -12.29 -1.30 -11.89
CA ASN A 205 -13.58 -1.98 -11.95
C ASN A 205 -14.69 -0.93 -11.72
N GLY A 206 -15.95 -1.28 -11.99
CA GLY A 206 -17.09 -0.43 -11.71
C GLY A 206 -17.84 0.04 -12.97
N ALA A 207 -18.10 1.34 -13.06
CA ALA A 207 -18.92 1.95 -14.11
C ALA A 207 -18.27 1.94 -15.51
N ASP A 208 -19.09 2.07 -16.57
CA ASP A 208 -18.62 2.28 -17.96
C ASP A 208 -18.70 3.78 -18.32
N TYR A 209 -17.58 4.35 -18.75
CA TYR A 209 -17.42 5.77 -19.08
C TYR A 209 -16.45 5.98 -20.24
N GLN A 210 -16.29 7.21 -20.74
CA GLN A 210 -15.55 7.44 -21.99
C GLN A 210 -14.03 7.33 -21.83
N TYR A 211 -13.48 7.72 -20.68
CA TYR A 211 -12.04 7.68 -20.39
C TYR A 211 -11.46 6.27 -20.48
N ALA A 212 -10.23 6.15 -20.97
CA ALA A 212 -9.49 4.87 -20.95
C ALA A 212 -8.45 4.79 -19.85
N ILE A 213 -8.07 5.92 -19.25
CA ILE A 213 -7.15 5.99 -18.13
C ILE A 213 -7.69 6.94 -17.06
N THR A 214 -7.46 6.58 -15.81
CA THR A 214 -7.78 7.39 -14.63
C THR A 214 -6.57 7.41 -13.70
N HIS A 215 -6.48 8.43 -12.85
CA HIS A 215 -5.47 8.49 -11.79
C HIS A 215 -6.13 8.31 -10.42
N LEU A 216 -5.41 7.68 -9.50
CA LEU A 216 -5.69 7.70 -8.09
C LEU A 216 -4.42 8.10 -7.35
N PHE A 217 -4.22 9.40 -7.18
CA PHE A 217 -3.22 9.88 -6.24
C PHE A 217 -3.60 9.51 -4.80
N THR A 218 -2.58 9.37 -3.94
CA THR A 218 -2.82 9.32 -2.49
C THR A 218 -3.72 10.46 -2.05
N GLN A 219 -4.62 10.20 -1.10
CA GLN A 219 -5.51 11.25 -0.62
C GLN A 219 -4.70 12.39 0.04
N HIS A 220 -4.87 13.63 -0.44
CA HIS A 220 -4.00 14.75 -0.10
C HIS A 220 -4.17 15.27 1.33
N ASN A 221 -5.36 15.20 1.91
CA ASN A 221 -5.58 15.60 3.30
C ASN A 221 -4.92 14.61 4.27
N LYS A 222 -4.97 13.30 3.96
CA LYS A 222 -4.26 12.23 4.69
C LYS A 222 -2.75 12.39 4.55
N PHE A 223 -2.27 12.67 3.34
CA PHE A 223 -0.84 12.90 3.14
C PHE A 223 -0.36 14.12 3.94
N GLY A 224 -1.17 15.18 3.94
CA GLY A 224 -1.08 16.29 4.88
C GLY A 224 0.12 17.22 4.64
N GLY A 225 0.07 18.38 5.28
CA GLY A 225 1.09 19.42 5.19
C GLY A 225 1.43 19.82 3.75
N ASP A 226 2.66 20.30 3.55
CA ASP A 226 3.11 20.78 2.24
C ASP A 226 3.15 19.68 1.18
N LEU A 227 3.35 18.41 1.58
CA LEU A 227 3.34 17.26 0.67
C LEU A 227 1.95 17.07 0.05
N GLY A 228 0.91 17.02 0.89
CA GLY A 228 -0.48 16.92 0.43
C GLY A 228 -0.88 18.11 -0.45
N THR A 229 -0.53 19.34 -0.03
CA THR A 229 -0.80 20.55 -0.83
C THR A 229 -0.10 20.51 -2.19
N TYR A 230 1.17 20.12 -2.25
CA TYR A 230 1.92 20.05 -3.50
C TYR A 230 1.37 18.97 -4.44
N LEU A 231 1.01 17.80 -3.90
CA LEU A 231 0.37 16.72 -4.66
C LEU A 231 -0.92 17.21 -5.36
N GLU A 232 -1.81 17.86 -4.62
CA GLU A 232 -3.13 18.27 -5.12
C GLU A 232 -3.09 19.48 -6.05
N ASN A 233 -2.21 20.46 -5.77
CA ASN A 233 -2.19 21.74 -6.49
C ASN A 233 -1.17 21.79 -7.64
N GLU A 234 -0.13 20.94 -7.61
CA GLU A 234 0.96 20.97 -8.60
C GLU A 234 1.04 19.65 -9.38
N ILE A 235 1.20 18.51 -8.70
CA ILE A 235 1.42 17.22 -9.36
C ILE A 235 0.20 16.78 -10.17
N ARG A 236 -0.97 16.72 -9.53
CA ARG A 236 -2.20 16.28 -10.19
C ARG A 236 -2.58 17.16 -11.38
N PRO A 237 -2.63 18.51 -11.26
CA PRO A 237 -2.94 19.38 -12.40
C PRO A 237 -1.89 19.30 -13.51
N TYR A 238 -0.60 19.14 -13.19
CA TYR A 238 0.42 18.94 -14.22
C TYR A 238 0.14 17.68 -15.03
N LEU A 239 -0.12 16.55 -14.36
CA LEU A 239 -0.36 15.27 -15.04
C LEU A 239 -1.58 15.36 -15.97
N GLU A 240 -2.69 15.87 -15.45
CA GLU A 240 -3.93 16.05 -16.21
C GLU A 240 -3.69 16.94 -17.45
N ASN A 241 -2.99 18.06 -17.28
CA ASN A 241 -2.67 18.97 -18.38
C ASN A 241 -1.69 18.37 -19.39
N SER A 242 -0.68 17.61 -18.94
CA SER A 242 0.30 16.94 -19.79
C SER A 242 -0.38 15.92 -20.70
N LEU A 243 -1.27 15.08 -20.15
CA LEU A 243 -2.03 14.10 -20.93
C LEU A 243 -3.05 14.75 -21.86
N ASN A 244 -3.75 15.79 -21.41
CA ASN A 244 -4.68 16.54 -22.27
C ASN A 244 -3.98 17.14 -23.49
N LYS A 245 -2.74 17.66 -23.35
CA LYS A 245 -1.93 18.15 -24.48
C LYS A 245 -1.54 17.05 -25.46
N LYS A 246 -1.42 15.80 -24.98
CA LYS A 246 -1.21 14.59 -25.80
C LYS A 246 -2.50 14.03 -26.40
N GLY A 247 -3.65 14.70 -26.20
CA GLY A 247 -4.96 14.23 -26.66
C GLY A 247 -5.54 13.09 -25.83
N ILE A 248 -4.99 12.81 -24.65
CA ILE A 248 -5.43 11.74 -23.75
C ILE A 248 -6.31 12.36 -22.66
N ALA A 249 -7.61 12.08 -22.72
CA ALA A 249 -8.53 12.46 -21.67
C ALA A 249 -8.33 11.58 -20.43
N ILE A 250 -8.14 12.22 -19.27
CA ILE A 250 -8.00 11.58 -17.96
C ILE A 250 -9.00 12.18 -16.97
N THR A 251 -9.38 11.38 -15.97
CA THR A 251 -10.26 11.76 -14.86
C THR A 251 -9.74 11.13 -13.56
N PRO A 252 -10.08 11.65 -12.38
CA PRO A 252 -9.87 10.92 -11.13
C PRO A 252 -10.57 9.55 -11.15
N TYR A 253 -10.03 8.59 -10.40
CA TYR A 253 -10.55 7.24 -10.30
C TYR A 253 -12.03 7.20 -9.93
N VAL A 254 -12.80 6.43 -10.70
CA VAL A 254 -14.27 6.36 -10.61
C VAL A 254 -14.67 5.12 -9.83
N ASN A 255 -14.77 5.25 -8.50
CA ASN A 255 -15.13 4.17 -7.58
C ASN A 255 -16.65 3.99 -7.41
N VAL A 256 -17.40 3.98 -8.53
CA VAL A 256 -18.87 3.90 -8.53
C VAL A 256 -19.33 2.48 -8.83
N TRP A 257 -20.18 1.94 -7.94
CA TRP A 257 -20.65 0.54 -7.99
C TRP A 257 -22.17 0.46 -8.02
N GLY A 258 -22.71 -0.34 -8.93
CA GLY A 258 -24.16 -0.59 -9.01
C GLY A 258 -25.01 0.63 -9.41
N THR A 259 -24.39 1.73 -9.84
CA THR A 259 -25.08 2.96 -10.27
C THR A 259 -24.23 3.72 -11.30
N THR A 260 -24.79 4.78 -11.87
CA THR A 260 -24.12 5.70 -12.79
C THR A 260 -23.27 6.75 -12.05
N PRO A 261 -22.14 7.23 -12.64
CA PRO A 261 -21.31 8.27 -12.04
C PRO A 261 -21.86 9.70 -12.14
N ASP A 262 -23.00 9.90 -12.81
CA ASP A 262 -23.63 11.22 -13.04
C ASP A 262 -24.05 11.94 -11.75
N LYS A 263 -24.17 11.21 -10.64
CA LYS A 263 -24.45 11.77 -9.30
C LYS A 263 -23.19 12.23 -8.55
N GLY A 264 -22.01 12.02 -9.14
CA GLY A 264 -20.74 12.26 -8.47
C GLY A 264 -20.31 11.13 -7.55
N TRP A 265 -19.07 11.20 -7.07
CA TRP A 265 -18.44 10.20 -6.19
C TRP A 265 -17.35 10.83 -5.34
N SER A 266 -16.90 10.13 -4.30
CA SER A 266 -15.78 10.56 -3.46
C SER A 266 -14.48 9.93 -3.92
N GLN A 267 -13.36 10.65 -3.76
CA GLN A 267 -12.04 10.06 -3.93
C GLN A 267 -11.92 8.80 -3.06
N PHE A 268 -11.25 7.78 -3.59
CA PHE A 268 -10.97 6.57 -2.83
C PHE A 268 -9.98 6.88 -1.71
N MET A 269 -10.30 6.48 -0.48
CA MET A 269 -9.38 6.59 0.66
C MET A 269 -8.41 5.42 0.63
N ASP A 270 -7.18 5.68 0.20
CA ASP A 270 -6.10 4.71 0.13
C ASP A 270 -5.46 4.50 1.50
N SER A 271 -6.12 3.72 2.37
CA SER A 271 -5.59 3.40 3.69
C SER A 271 -4.24 2.66 3.61
N PRO A 272 -3.47 2.58 4.71
CA PRO A 272 -2.13 1.99 4.72
C PRO A 272 -1.99 0.59 4.10
N ARG A 273 -3.05 -0.24 4.08
CA ARG A 273 -3.01 -1.57 3.43
C ARG A 273 -2.80 -1.55 1.91
N TYR A 274 -3.06 -0.42 1.24
CA TYR A 274 -2.88 -0.23 -0.20
C TYR A 274 -1.49 0.31 -0.50
N SER A 275 -0.98 0.09 -1.72
CA SER A 275 0.38 0.48 -2.09
C SER A 275 0.65 1.98 -1.90
N THR A 276 -0.20 2.86 -2.46
CA THR A 276 -0.05 4.32 -2.32
C THR A 276 -0.17 4.74 -0.85
N GLY A 277 -1.14 4.18 -0.11
CA GLY A 277 -1.32 4.41 1.31
C GLY A 277 -0.08 4.07 2.13
N TYR A 278 0.49 2.89 1.93
CA TYR A 278 1.75 2.46 2.54
C TYR A 278 2.92 3.39 2.19
N THR A 279 3.10 3.75 0.91
CA THR A 279 4.25 4.59 0.52
C THR A 279 4.20 5.99 1.15
N THR A 280 3.00 6.52 1.43
CA THR A 280 2.85 7.81 2.12
C THR A 280 3.35 7.81 3.55
N LEU A 281 3.39 6.64 4.20
CA LEU A 281 3.96 6.47 5.54
C LEU A 281 5.46 6.81 5.58
N PHE A 282 6.11 6.80 4.41
CA PHE A 282 7.51 7.13 4.24
C PHE A 282 7.70 8.36 3.33
N ASN A 283 6.72 9.26 3.36
CA ASN A 283 6.76 10.56 2.68
C ASN A 283 7.02 10.46 1.16
N THR A 284 6.51 9.42 0.51
CA THR A 284 6.62 9.23 -0.95
C THR A 284 5.36 9.75 -1.64
N PHE A 285 5.51 10.43 -2.77
CA PHE A 285 4.37 10.81 -3.61
C PHE A 285 3.87 9.59 -4.38
N GLY A 286 2.77 8.99 -3.91
CA GLY A 286 2.17 7.79 -4.48
C GLY A 286 1.01 8.10 -5.43
N MET A 287 0.96 7.38 -6.56
CA MET A 287 -0.18 7.35 -7.47
C MET A 287 -0.42 5.93 -7.97
N MET A 288 -1.70 5.57 -8.07
CA MET A 288 -2.15 4.37 -8.76
C MET A 288 -2.73 4.76 -10.12
N VAL A 289 -2.25 4.13 -11.18
CA VAL A 289 -2.84 4.23 -12.52
C VAL A 289 -3.97 3.22 -12.60
N GLU A 290 -5.13 3.64 -13.07
CA GLU A 290 -6.31 2.81 -13.16
C GLU A 290 -6.89 2.92 -14.57
N THR A 291 -6.52 2.00 -15.46
CA THR A 291 -7.06 1.97 -16.83
C THR A 291 -8.45 1.35 -16.84
N HIS A 292 -9.31 1.76 -17.78
CA HIS A 292 -10.70 1.30 -17.78
C HIS A 292 -10.81 -0.12 -18.35
N MET A 293 -11.30 -1.07 -17.53
CA MET A 293 -11.39 -2.50 -17.89
C MET A 293 -12.12 -2.83 -19.19
N LEU A 294 -13.05 -2.01 -19.66
CA LEU A 294 -13.84 -2.28 -20.86
C LEU A 294 -13.26 -1.65 -22.14
N LYS A 295 -12.22 -0.83 -22.03
CA LYS A 295 -11.55 -0.25 -23.20
C LYS A 295 -10.57 -1.26 -23.82
N PRO A 296 -10.32 -1.18 -25.15
CA PRO A 296 -9.39 -2.07 -25.81
C PRO A 296 -8.03 -2.08 -25.14
N TYR A 297 -7.49 -3.28 -24.90
CA TYR A 297 -6.22 -3.47 -24.18
C TYR A 297 -5.08 -2.60 -24.74
N LYS A 298 -4.93 -2.54 -26.07
CA LYS A 298 -3.98 -1.65 -26.77
C LYS A 298 -3.99 -0.21 -26.26
N ILE A 299 -5.16 0.43 -26.24
CA ILE A 299 -5.30 1.83 -25.80
C ILE A 299 -4.90 1.98 -24.34
N ARG A 300 -5.20 0.99 -23.49
CA ARG A 300 -4.85 1.05 -22.07
C ARG A 300 -3.34 1.00 -21.86
N VAL A 301 -2.62 0.15 -22.60
CA VAL A 301 -1.15 0.09 -22.58
C VAL A 301 -0.54 1.39 -23.07
N GLU A 302 -0.99 1.89 -24.23
CA GLU A 302 -0.47 3.12 -24.84
C GLU A 302 -0.68 4.35 -23.93
N GLN A 303 -1.85 4.48 -23.31
CA GLN A 303 -2.11 5.59 -22.39
C GLN A 303 -1.35 5.45 -21.07
N THR A 304 -1.15 4.23 -20.57
CA THR A 304 -0.28 3.99 -19.40
C THR A 304 1.16 4.41 -19.71
N TYR A 305 1.67 4.03 -20.88
CA TYR A 305 3.00 4.43 -21.35
C TYR A 305 3.16 5.97 -21.39
N GLU A 306 2.19 6.68 -21.95
CA GLU A 306 2.24 8.15 -22.01
C GLU A 306 2.13 8.83 -20.64
N LEU A 307 1.34 8.25 -19.73
CA LEU A 307 1.22 8.70 -18.35
C LEU A 307 2.55 8.53 -17.59
N LEU A 308 3.22 7.38 -17.75
CA LEU A 308 4.53 7.15 -17.15
C LEU A 308 5.55 8.20 -17.60
N PHE A 309 5.61 8.51 -18.90
CA PHE A 309 6.44 9.60 -19.43
C PHE A 309 6.09 10.95 -18.77
N SER A 310 4.81 11.31 -18.70
CA SER A 310 4.39 12.57 -18.08
C SER A 310 4.79 12.68 -16.60
N MET A 311 4.76 11.58 -15.84
CA MET A 311 5.23 11.58 -14.44
C MET A 311 6.75 11.64 -14.32
N LEU A 312 7.49 11.00 -15.24
CA LEU A 312 8.95 11.11 -15.28
C LEU A 312 9.38 12.55 -15.60
N ASP A 313 8.74 13.19 -16.57
CA ASP A 313 8.99 14.59 -16.94
C ASP A 313 8.75 15.53 -15.74
N PHE A 314 7.61 15.38 -15.07
CA PHE A 314 7.32 16.16 -13.87
C PHE A 314 8.40 16.00 -12.79
N THR A 315 8.82 14.76 -12.54
CA THR A 315 9.78 14.44 -11.49
C THR A 315 11.17 14.99 -11.82
N GLU A 316 11.58 14.92 -13.09
CA GLU A 316 12.83 15.50 -13.56
C GLU A 316 12.83 17.03 -13.40
N GLU A 317 11.75 17.70 -13.84
CA GLU A 317 11.59 19.14 -13.77
C GLU A 317 11.51 19.68 -12.33
N ASN A 318 10.97 18.89 -11.39
CA ASN A 318 10.68 19.31 -10.01
C ASN A 318 11.54 18.63 -8.94
N SER A 319 12.63 17.98 -9.34
CA SER A 319 13.56 17.21 -8.50
C SER A 319 13.83 17.83 -7.12
N THR A 320 14.36 19.05 -7.13
CA THR A 320 14.78 19.75 -5.90
C THR A 320 13.60 19.98 -4.98
N LYS A 321 12.46 20.43 -5.53
CA LYS A 321 11.26 20.74 -4.74
C LYS A 321 10.71 19.49 -4.06
N ILE A 322 10.62 18.38 -4.79
CA ILE A 322 10.14 17.10 -4.25
C ILE A 322 11.03 16.66 -3.08
N LYS A 323 12.35 16.61 -3.27
CA LYS A 323 13.29 16.19 -2.23
C LYS A 323 13.25 17.08 -0.99
N ASP A 324 13.16 18.39 -1.18
CA ASP A 324 13.04 19.38 -0.10
C ASP A 324 11.79 19.15 0.75
N LEU A 325 10.65 18.91 0.11
CA LEU A 325 9.39 18.64 0.79
C LEU A 325 9.46 17.34 1.59
N ARG A 326 10.02 16.28 1.00
CA ARG A 326 10.18 14.97 1.66
C ARG A 326 11.08 15.06 2.89
N ALA A 327 12.22 15.75 2.77
CA ALA A 327 13.18 15.90 3.87
C ALA A 327 12.59 16.62 5.09
N LYS A 328 11.77 17.65 4.86
CA LYS A 328 11.13 18.46 5.93
C LYS A 328 9.89 17.81 6.55
N ALA A 329 9.36 16.76 5.94
CA ALA A 329 8.09 16.18 6.35
C ALA A 329 8.14 15.53 7.73
N VAL A 330 9.22 14.82 8.06
CA VAL A 330 9.38 14.13 9.35
C VAL A 330 9.49 15.13 10.50
N GLU A 331 10.31 16.17 10.34
CA GLU A 331 10.52 17.23 11.34
C GLU A 331 9.17 17.87 11.73
N LYS A 332 8.36 18.23 10.74
CA LYS A 332 7.02 18.81 10.97
C LYS A 332 6.07 17.88 11.72
N ILE A 333 6.13 16.56 11.48
CA ILE A 333 5.28 15.60 12.21
C ILE A 333 5.76 15.47 13.66
N VAL A 334 7.08 15.40 13.87
CA VAL A 334 7.66 15.27 15.22
C VAL A 334 7.37 16.51 16.07
N GLU A 335 7.33 17.69 15.47
CA GLU A 335 6.96 18.96 16.13
C GLU A 335 5.48 19.01 16.56
N ASN A 336 4.60 18.27 15.87
CA ASN A 336 3.19 18.24 16.23
C ASN A 336 2.95 17.52 17.58
N LYS A 337 1.89 17.96 18.28
CA LYS A 337 1.39 17.27 19.47
C LYS A 337 0.58 16.04 19.11
N THR A 338 -0.23 16.14 18.05
CA THR A 338 -1.17 15.10 17.61
C THR A 338 -0.92 14.66 16.17
N TYR A 339 -1.42 13.49 15.83
CA TYR A 339 -1.41 12.94 14.47
C TYR A 339 -2.78 12.36 14.11
N PRO A 340 -3.33 12.66 12.92
CA PRO A 340 -4.61 12.12 12.46
C PRO A 340 -4.49 10.66 12.03
N ILE A 341 -5.36 9.80 12.54
CA ILE A 341 -5.38 8.35 12.25
C ILE A 341 -6.68 7.88 11.57
N GLN A 342 -7.69 8.75 11.53
CA GLN A 342 -8.95 8.47 10.82
C GLN A 342 -9.48 9.72 10.13
N PHE A 343 -10.10 9.49 8.97
CA PHE A 343 -10.60 10.52 8.09
C PHE A 343 -11.99 10.15 7.57
N ALA A 344 -12.81 11.17 7.32
CA ALA A 344 -14.09 11.03 6.64
C ALA A 344 -14.19 12.01 5.47
N VAL A 345 -14.95 11.62 4.43
CA VAL A 345 -15.20 12.48 3.27
C VAL A 345 -15.93 13.75 3.72
N ASN A 346 -15.39 14.90 3.35
CA ASN A 346 -16.08 16.18 3.49
C ASN A 346 -17.05 16.37 2.31
N ARG A 347 -18.34 16.50 2.63
CA ARG A 347 -19.40 16.66 1.63
C ARG A 347 -19.85 18.10 1.40
N ASP A 348 -19.31 19.06 2.16
CA ASP A 348 -19.80 20.44 2.16
C ASP A 348 -19.34 21.23 0.93
N ASN A 349 -18.16 20.90 0.38
CA ASN A 349 -17.56 21.61 -0.75
C ASN A 349 -16.93 20.62 -1.76
N PRO A 350 -17.76 19.96 -2.61
CA PRO A 350 -17.23 19.11 -3.67
C PRO A 350 -16.51 19.93 -4.75
N THR A 351 -15.45 19.36 -5.32
CA THR A 351 -14.89 19.85 -6.59
C THR A 351 -15.88 19.52 -7.71
N LYS A 352 -16.23 20.52 -8.50
CA LYS A 352 -17.07 20.35 -9.69
C LYS A 352 -16.20 20.23 -10.92
N PHE A 353 -16.50 19.26 -11.78
CA PHE A 353 -15.83 19.13 -13.06
C PHE A 353 -16.73 18.47 -14.11
N ASN A 354 -16.41 18.68 -15.39
CA ASN A 354 -17.11 18.05 -16.51
C ASN A 354 -16.63 16.62 -16.69
N PHE A 355 -17.52 15.66 -16.42
CA PHE A 355 -17.25 14.23 -16.57
C PHE A 355 -17.85 13.68 -17.86
N LYS A 356 -17.05 12.91 -18.59
CA LYS A 356 -17.41 12.23 -19.84
C LYS A 356 -17.91 10.81 -19.59
N GLY A 357 -19.23 10.65 -19.52
CA GLY A 357 -19.90 9.36 -19.25
C GLY A 357 -20.75 8.85 -20.42
N TYR A 358 -21.49 7.77 -20.16
CA TYR A 358 -22.56 7.25 -21.02
C TYR A 358 -23.89 7.28 -20.27
N GLU A 359 -24.99 7.54 -20.96
CA GLU A 359 -26.33 7.49 -20.37
C GLU A 359 -26.62 6.09 -19.80
N GLY A 360 -27.04 6.02 -18.53
CA GLY A 360 -27.34 4.77 -17.86
C GLY A 360 -28.83 4.57 -17.62
N SER A 361 -29.28 3.32 -17.74
CA SER A 361 -30.67 2.94 -17.46
C SER A 361 -30.75 1.53 -16.90
N TYR A 362 -31.87 1.19 -16.25
CA TYR A 362 -32.16 -0.17 -15.83
C TYR A 362 -33.06 -0.85 -16.87
N ILE A 363 -32.54 -1.92 -17.47
CA ILE A 363 -33.27 -2.74 -18.44
C ILE A 363 -33.51 -4.13 -17.87
N ASP A 364 -34.50 -4.83 -18.41
CA ASP A 364 -34.78 -6.21 -17.98
C ASP A 364 -33.59 -7.12 -18.29
N SER A 365 -33.23 -7.94 -17.30
CA SER A 365 -32.19 -8.94 -17.48
C SER A 365 -32.68 -10.05 -18.40
N LYS A 366 -31.83 -10.47 -19.34
CA LYS A 366 -32.14 -11.59 -20.24
C LYS A 366 -31.86 -12.96 -19.62
N VAL A 367 -31.20 -13.00 -18.46
CA VAL A 367 -30.71 -14.24 -17.82
C VAL A 367 -31.18 -14.41 -16.37
N THR A 368 -31.81 -13.38 -15.79
CA THR A 368 -32.41 -13.40 -14.46
C THR A 368 -33.78 -12.76 -14.51
N ASN A 369 -34.59 -12.92 -13.46
CA ASN A 369 -35.90 -12.27 -13.33
C ASN A 369 -35.87 -10.80 -12.86
N GLY A 370 -34.69 -10.23 -12.61
CA GLY A 370 -34.51 -8.83 -12.19
C GLY A 370 -34.17 -7.86 -13.32
N LYS A 371 -33.87 -6.62 -12.92
CA LYS A 371 -33.31 -5.59 -13.81
C LYS A 371 -31.79 -5.52 -13.69
N ARG A 372 -31.12 -5.03 -14.72
CA ARG A 372 -29.68 -4.75 -14.72
C ARG A 372 -29.39 -3.33 -15.15
N LEU A 373 -28.31 -2.77 -14.62
CA LEU A 373 -27.74 -1.53 -15.12
C LEU A 373 -27.19 -1.73 -16.54
N PHE A 374 -27.47 -0.76 -17.42
CA PHE A 374 -27.02 -0.72 -18.80
C PHE A 374 -26.50 0.68 -19.13
N TYR A 375 -25.29 0.75 -19.66
CA TYR A 375 -24.69 1.99 -20.17
C TYR A 375 -24.81 2.01 -21.71
N ASP A 376 -25.51 3.01 -22.23
CA ASP A 376 -25.73 3.18 -23.67
C ASP A 376 -24.54 3.88 -24.32
N LYS A 377 -23.63 3.10 -24.91
CA LYS A 377 -22.42 3.62 -25.57
C LYS A 377 -22.69 4.53 -26.78
N THR A 378 -23.91 4.50 -27.33
CA THR A 378 -24.30 5.39 -28.44
C THR A 378 -24.75 6.78 -27.96
N LYS A 379 -24.89 6.96 -26.65
CA LYS A 379 -25.29 8.22 -26.01
C LYS A 379 -24.20 8.69 -25.03
N PRO A 380 -23.03 9.11 -25.51
CA PRO A 380 -22.04 9.78 -24.68
C PRO A 380 -22.58 11.12 -24.18
N PHE A 381 -22.21 11.50 -22.97
CA PHE A 381 -22.48 12.82 -22.42
C PHE A 381 -21.21 13.44 -21.84
N GLU A 382 -21.23 14.76 -21.72
CA GLU A 382 -20.33 15.51 -20.84
C GLU A 382 -21.19 16.35 -19.89
N LYS A 383 -21.11 16.08 -18.59
CA LYS A 383 -21.96 16.71 -17.57
C LYS A 383 -21.11 17.14 -16.38
N GLU A 384 -21.45 18.26 -15.78
CA GLU A 384 -20.88 18.67 -14.49
C GLU A 384 -21.30 17.66 -13.41
N VAL A 385 -20.33 17.11 -12.67
CA VAL A 385 -20.56 16.20 -11.55
C VAL A 385 -19.82 16.68 -10.30
N ASN A 386 -20.27 16.23 -9.13
CA ASN A 386 -19.61 16.50 -7.86
C ASN A 386 -18.55 15.44 -7.55
N TYR A 387 -17.31 15.86 -7.33
CA TYR A 387 -16.21 15.03 -6.85
C TYR A 387 -15.82 15.41 -5.43
N PHE A 388 -16.01 14.50 -4.49
CA PHE A 388 -15.68 14.73 -3.09
C PHE A 388 -14.24 14.25 -2.81
N ASN A 389 -13.26 15.10 -3.10
CA ASN A 389 -11.84 14.84 -2.88
C ASN A 389 -11.31 15.32 -1.53
N ASN A 390 -12.05 16.15 -0.81
CA ASN A 390 -11.63 16.66 0.50
C ASN A 390 -12.05 15.72 1.63
N PHE A 391 -11.16 15.54 2.61
CA PHE A 391 -11.38 14.74 3.80
C PHE A 391 -11.08 15.54 5.07
N ILE A 392 -11.85 15.27 6.11
CA ILE A 392 -11.67 15.83 7.45
C ILE A 392 -11.19 14.75 8.41
N THR A 393 -10.33 15.14 9.35
CA THR A 393 -9.90 14.27 10.44
C THR A 393 -11.08 13.99 11.38
N THR A 394 -11.31 12.71 11.69
CA THR A 394 -12.34 12.28 12.66
C THR A 394 -11.74 11.75 13.96
N LYS A 395 -10.45 11.38 13.94
CA LYS A 395 -9.72 10.90 15.12
C LYS A 395 -8.25 11.25 15.01
N GLU A 396 -7.69 11.70 16.14
CA GLU A 396 -6.26 11.94 16.32
C GLU A 396 -5.73 11.19 17.54
N VAL A 397 -4.43 10.93 17.54
CA VAL A 397 -3.68 10.41 18.68
C VAL A 397 -2.63 11.42 19.12
N THR A 398 -2.25 11.41 20.40
CA THR A 398 -1.07 12.15 20.87
C THR A 398 0.18 11.40 20.44
N ILE A 399 1.14 12.11 19.83
CA ILE A 399 2.41 11.52 19.40
C ILE A 399 3.29 11.29 20.64
N PRO A 400 3.59 10.04 21.01
CA PRO A 400 4.45 9.78 22.16
C PRO A 400 5.92 10.07 21.84
N LYS A 401 6.77 10.11 22.86
CA LYS A 401 8.23 10.19 22.68
C LYS A 401 8.81 8.88 22.14
N ALA A 402 8.28 7.77 22.63
CA ALA A 402 8.67 6.43 22.20
C ALA A 402 7.58 5.42 22.52
N TYR A 403 7.61 4.30 21.80
CA TYR A 403 6.86 3.10 22.13
C TYR A 403 7.76 2.08 22.84
N LEU A 404 7.17 1.28 23.72
CA LEU A 404 7.76 0.09 24.31
C LEU A 404 6.93 -1.14 23.94
N ILE A 405 7.59 -2.19 23.44
CA ILE A 405 6.93 -3.44 23.05
C ILE A 405 7.67 -4.62 23.69
N PRO A 406 6.97 -5.48 24.45
CA PRO A 406 7.57 -6.69 25.01
C PRO A 406 8.09 -7.63 23.93
N GLN A 407 9.20 -8.31 24.21
CA GLN A 407 9.93 -9.08 23.20
C GLN A 407 9.16 -10.29 22.62
N GLY A 408 8.09 -10.74 23.28
CA GLY A 408 7.24 -11.85 22.83
C GLY A 408 6.46 -11.57 21.54
N TRP A 409 6.31 -10.31 21.12
CA TRP A 409 5.54 -9.93 19.93
C TRP A 409 6.36 -9.98 18.64
N CYS A 410 7.07 -11.08 18.41
CA CYS A 410 8.04 -11.23 17.32
C CYS A 410 7.48 -10.88 15.94
N LYS A 411 6.23 -11.29 15.62
CA LYS A 411 5.60 -10.97 14.32
C LYS A 411 5.52 -9.46 14.07
N VAL A 412 5.19 -8.67 15.10
CA VAL A 412 5.14 -7.21 15.00
C VAL A 412 6.55 -6.66 14.79
N ILE A 413 7.52 -7.16 15.54
CA ILE A 413 8.92 -6.74 15.41
C ILE A 413 9.49 -7.06 14.03
N ASP A 414 9.20 -8.23 13.45
CA ASP A 414 9.63 -8.59 12.10
C ASP A 414 9.13 -7.56 11.07
N ARG A 415 7.90 -7.05 11.24
CA ARG A 415 7.31 -6.03 10.37
C ARG A 415 7.97 -4.67 10.55
N LEU A 416 8.27 -4.29 11.80
CA LEU A 416 9.05 -3.09 12.09
C LEU A 416 10.44 -3.18 11.43
N GLN A 417 11.12 -4.32 11.54
CA GLN A 417 12.43 -4.55 10.92
C GLN A 417 12.39 -4.48 9.39
N ASN A 418 11.44 -5.16 8.76
CA ASN A 418 11.28 -5.13 7.30
C ASN A 418 10.98 -3.72 6.78
N ASN A 419 10.45 -2.85 7.64
CA ASN A 419 10.13 -1.46 7.35
C ASN A 419 11.21 -0.47 7.78
N ASN A 420 12.41 -0.95 8.13
CA ASN A 420 13.54 -0.16 8.61
C ASN A 420 13.18 0.78 9.77
N ILE A 421 12.27 0.35 10.64
CA ILE A 421 12.01 1.07 11.88
C ILE A 421 13.22 0.91 12.80
N GLU A 422 13.72 2.04 13.28
CA GLU A 422 14.80 2.12 14.24
C GLU A 422 14.29 1.83 15.64
N PHE A 423 14.97 0.94 16.35
CA PHE A 423 14.67 0.62 17.74
C PHE A 423 15.90 0.08 18.47
N THR A 424 15.85 0.11 19.79
CA THR A 424 16.89 -0.45 20.67
C THR A 424 16.28 -1.48 21.62
N ARG A 425 17.11 -2.38 22.15
CA ARG A 425 16.69 -3.31 23.20
C ARG A 425 17.08 -2.76 24.57
N LEU A 426 16.22 -2.95 25.55
CA LEU A 426 16.55 -2.68 26.95
C LEU A 426 17.69 -3.60 27.40
N LYS A 427 18.67 -3.04 28.11
CA LYS A 427 19.87 -3.76 28.56
C LYS A 427 19.71 -4.42 29.94
N ASN A 428 18.70 -4.02 30.70
CA ASN A 428 18.40 -4.54 32.02
C ASN A 428 16.89 -4.45 32.24
N ASP A 429 16.36 -5.27 33.15
CA ASP A 429 15.02 -5.09 33.69
C ASP A 429 14.87 -3.67 34.26
N THR A 430 13.80 -2.98 33.88
CA THR A 430 13.59 -1.56 34.23
C THR A 430 12.12 -1.30 34.49
N ILE A 431 11.79 -0.58 35.57
CA ILE A 431 10.45 -0.05 35.82
C ILE A 431 10.34 1.31 35.15
N ILE A 432 9.32 1.49 34.31
CA ILE A 432 9.11 2.72 33.54
C ILE A 432 7.64 3.15 33.70
N THR A 433 7.41 4.42 34.02
CA THR A 433 6.07 5.01 33.94
C THR A 433 5.68 5.21 32.48
N VAL A 434 4.58 4.57 32.07
CA VAL A 434 4.09 4.58 30.69
C VAL A 434 2.60 4.84 30.66
N GLU A 435 2.10 5.38 29.54
CA GLU A 435 0.69 5.27 29.21
C GLU A 435 0.42 3.83 28.75
N VAL A 436 -0.46 3.16 29.48
CA VAL A 436 -1.00 1.83 29.18
C VAL A 436 -2.35 2.03 28.51
N GLN A 437 -2.59 1.30 27.41
CA GLN A 437 -3.87 1.30 26.72
C GLN A 437 -4.59 -0.03 26.90
N HIS A 438 -5.88 0.03 27.22
CA HIS A 438 -6.78 -1.12 27.24
C HIS A 438 -7.80 -0.99 26.11
N ILE A 439 -8.09 -2.11 25.44
CA ILE A 439 -9.13 -2.19 24.44
C ILE A 439 -10.48 -2.08 25.15
N LYS A 440 -11.17 -0.96 24.94
CA LYS A 440 -12.48 -0.70 25.54
C LYS A 440 -13.60 -1.41 24.77
N SER A 441 -13.56 -1.33 23.44
CA SER A 441 -14.50 -2.05 22.57
C SER A 441 -13.94 -2.17 21.14
N PHE A 442 -14.44 -3.15 20.39
CA PHE A 442 -14.16 -3.34 18.98
C PHE A 442 -15.26 -4.23 18.37
N LYS A 443 -15.30 -4.31 17.04
CA LYS A 443 -16.08 -5.28 16.28
C LYS A 443 -15.16 -6.12 15.41
N THR A 444 -15.55 -7.34 15.09
CA THR A 444 -14.79 -8.24 14.21
C THR A 444 -15.67 -8.69 13.05
N VAL A 445 -15.10 -8.76 11.85
CA VAL A 445 -15.80 -9.31 10.68
C VAL A 445 -16.17 -10.79 10.90
N SER A 446 -17.27 -11.26 10.33
CA SER A 446 -17.75 -12.64 10.50
C SER A 446 -17.10 -13.65 9.53
N ASN A 447 -16.46 -13.17 8.46
CA ASN A 447 -15.77 -13.98 7.47
C ASN A 447 -14.31 -13.55 7.37
N PRO A 448 -13.37 -14.47 7.12
CA PRO A 448 -11.97 -14.12 6.95
C PRO A 448 -11.80 -13.19 5.74
N PHE A 449 -10.97 -12.17 5.91
CA PHE A 449 -10.57 -11.22 4.87
C PHE A 449 -9.06 -11.27 4.75
N GLU A 450 -8.56 -11.71 3.59
CA GLU A 450 -7.12 -11.80 3.30
C GLU A 450 -6.33 -12.46 4.44
N GLY A 451 -6.80 -13.62 4.92
CA GLY A 451 -6.14 -14.40 5.98
C GLY A 451 -6.43 -13.98 7.42
N HIS A 452 -7.21 -12.92 7.65
CA HIS A 452 -7.46 -12.36 8.98
C HIS A 452 -8.94 -12.23 9.32
N TYR A 453 -9.26 -12.24 10.62
CA TYR A 453 -10.53 -11.75 11.14
C TYR A 453 -10.32 -10.31 11.63
N LEU A 454 -10.48 -9.37 10.70
CA LEU A 454 -10.19 -7.95 10.91
C LEU A 454 -11.10 -7.33 11.98
N HIS A 455 -10.51 -6.61 12.93
CA HIS A 455 -11.22 -5.76 13.88
C HIS A 455 -11.42 -4.35 13.35
N TYR A 456 -12.48 -3.69 13.78
CA TYR A 456 -12.87 -2.33 13.37
C TYR A 456 -13.70 -1.64 14.45
N ASN A 457 -13.89 -0.32 14.32
CA ASN A 457 -14.51 0.53 15.34
C ASN A 457 -13.88 0.31 16.73
N THR A 458 -12.55 0.19 16.75
CA THR A 458 -11.78 -0.03 17.97
C THR A 458 -11.73 1.26 18.78
N GLU A 459 -12.07 1.15 20.06
CA GLU A 459 -11.94 2.19 21.07
C GLU A 459 -11.01 1.71 22.18
N ILE A 460 -10.23 2.64 22.74
CA ILE A 460 -9.35 2.37 23.87
C ILE A 460 -9.69 3.25 25.08
N GLU A 461 -9.18 2.83 26.23
CA GLU A 461 -9.02 3.66 27.43
C GLU A 461 -7.57 3.63 27.87
N SER A 462 -7.10 4.72 28.49
CA SER A 462 -5.69 4.89 28.85
C SER A 462 -5.53 5.23 30.33
N SER A 463 -4.45 4.74 30.93
CA SER A 463 -4.00 5.02 32.29
C SER A 463 -2.48 5.25 32.30
N LEU A 464 -1.98 5.97 33.30
CA LEU A 464 -0.54 6.02 33.59
C LEU A 464 -0.22 4.97 34.66
N GLU A 465 0.73 4.09 34.35
CA GLU A 465 1.12 2.99 35.25
C GLU A 465 2.64 2.81 35.24
N GLU A 466 3.18 2.33 36.36
CA GLU A 466 4.56 1.84 36.44
C GLU A 466 4.59 0.37 36.03
N ILE A 467 5.22 0.09 34.89
CA ILE A 467 5.34 -1.27 34.35
C ILE A 467 6.79 -1.71 34.42
N GLN A 468 7.02 -2.95 34.89
CA GLN A 468 8.31 -3.61 34.78
C GLN A 468 8.47 -4.15 33.36
N PHE A 469 9.48 -3.63 32.65
CA PHE A 469 9.97 -4.15 31.37
C PHE A 469 11.21 -5.01 31.61
N LEU A 470 11.41 -6.00 30.75
CA LEU A 470 12.51 -6.95 30.87
C LEU A 470 13.67 -6.60 29.96
N GLU A 471 14.87 -7.07 30.31
CA GLU A 471 15.99 -7.11 29.39
C GLU A 471 15.57 -7.74 28.05
N GLY A 472 15.89 -7.05 26.95
CA GLY A 472 15.56 -7.50 25.59
C GLY A 472 14.27 -6.93 25.00
N ASP A 473 13.40 -6.30 25.80
CA ASP A 473 12.21 -5.57 25.32
C ASP A 473 12.60 -4.39 24.43
N TYR A 474 11.71 -3.99 23.51
CA TYR A 474 12.03 -3.04 22.46
C TYR A 474 11.59 -1.62 22.81
N LEU A 475 12.52 -0.68 22.77
CA LEU A 475 12.30 0.76 22.85
C LEU A 475 12.40 1.37 21.44
N ILE A 476 11.30 1.96 20.98
CA ILE A 476 11.12 2.45 19.62
C ILE A 476 10.88 3.97 19.67
N PRO A 477 11.90 4.81 19.41
CA PRO A 477 11.73 6.26 19.42
C PRO A 477 10.80 6.73 18.29
N THR A 478 9.96 7.73 18.50
CA THR A 478 9.11 8.25 17.41
C THR A 478 9.83 9.23 16.49
N ASN A 479 10.92 9.86 16.95
CA ASN A 479 11.72 10.79 16.15
C ASN A 479 12.59 10.05 15.11
N GLN A 480 11.95 9.54 14.06
CA GLN A 480 12.59 8.80 12.97
C GLN A 480 11.74 8.89 11.68
N ASN A 481 12.32 8.52 10.54
CA ASN A 481 11.63 8.60 9.24
C ASN A 481 10.33 7.77 9.17
N GLY A 482 10.28 6.64 9.90
CA GLY A 482 9.11 5.75 9.96
C GLY A 482 8.00 6.18 10.92
N ILE A 483 8.00 7.42 11.42
CA ILE A 483 7.02 7.88 12.43
C ILE A 483 5.56 7.64 12.03
N ARG A 484 5.18 7.91 10.78
CA ARG A 484 3.80 7.65 10.31
C ARG A 484 3.47 6.17 10.35
N TYR A 485 4.40 5.31 9.95
CA TYR A 485 4.21 3.86 10.02
C TYR A 485 3.97 3.41 11.46
N LEU A 486 4.72 3.94 12.43
CA LEU A 486 4.49 3.64 13.86
C LEU A 486 3.10 4.06 14.31
N LEU A 487 2.70 5.31 14.03
CA LEU A 487 1.42 5.86 14.46
C LEU A 487 0.22 5.13 13.80
N GLU A 488 0.36 4.71 12.55
CA GLU A 488 -0.72 4.04 11.80
C GLU A 488 -0.81 2.53 12.09
N THR A 489 0.24 1.92 12.64
CA THR A 489 0.29 0.46 12.88
C THR A 489 0.24 0.07 14.36
N LEU A 490 0.78 0.89 15.26
CA LEU A 490 0.87 0.58 16.70
C LEU A 490 -0.33 1.13 17.50
N GLU A 491 -1.02 2.14 16.99
CA GLU A 491 -2.23 2.70 17.62
C GLU A 491 -3.44 1.83 17.31
N ALA A 492 -4.04 1.18 18.31
CA ALA A 492 -5.14 0.22 18.08
C ALA A 492 -6.36 0.83 17.35
N GLU A 493 -6.61 2.12 17.55
CA GLU A 493 -7.70 2.86 16.91
C GLU A 493 -7.42 3.22 15.44
N ALA A 494 -6.20 3.05 14.92
CA ALA A 494 -5.87 3.31 13.51
C ALA A 494 -6.46 2.22 12.59
N VAL A 495 -6.88 2.60 11.37
CA VAL A 495 -7.64 1.73 10.45
C VAL A 495 -6.91 0.42 10.13
N ASP A 496 -5.60 0.49 9.93
CA ASP A 496 -4.73 -0.62 9.56
C ASP A 496 -3.75 -1.00 10.68
N SER A 497 -4.15 -0.79 11.95
CA SER A 497 -3.34 -1.16 13.10
C SER A 497 -3.07 -2.67 13.19
N PHE A 498 -1.96 -3.07 13.81
CA PHE A 498 -1.69 -4.48 14.09
C PHE A 498 -2.75 -5.10 15.00
N PHE A 499 -3.37 -4.30 15.88
CA PHE A 499 -4.55 -4.76 16.62
C PHE A 499 -5.72 -5.07 15.68
N ASN A 500 -6.07 -4.16 14.77
CA ASN A 500 -7.15 -4.40 13.82
C ASN A 500 -6.86 -5.55 12.86
N TRP A 501 -5.59 -5.78 12.52
CA TRP A 501 -5.14 -6.98 11.83
C TRP A 501 -4.91 -8.19 12.75
N ASN A 502 -5.50 -8.21 13.94
CA ASN A 502 -5.58 -9.36 14.85
C ASN A 502 -4.24 -9.96 15.33
N PHE A 503 -3.14 -9.20 15.27
CA PHE A 503 -1.82 -9.64 15.73
C PHE A 503 -1.72 -9.78 17.26
N PHE A 504 -2.66 -9.20 18.01
CA PHE A 504 -2.66 -9.15 19.47
C PHE A 504 -3.79 -9.97 20.11
N ASP A 505 -4.52 -10.80 19.37
CA ASP A 505 -5.75 -11.46 19.84
C ASP A 505 -5.61 -12.28 21.12
N THR A 506 -4.40 -12.73 21.47
CA THR A 506 -4.17 -13.45 22.73
C THR A 506 -4.49 -12.62 23.97
N ILE A 507 -4.51 -11.28 23.89
CA ILE A 507 -4.91 -10.39 24.99
C ILE A 507 -6.44 -10.36 25.18
N LEU A 508 -7.22 -10.75 24.17
CA LEU A 508 -8.69 -10.73 24.19
C LEU A 508 -9.28 -11.92 24.96
N GLN A 509 -8.44 -12.88 25.34
CA GLN A 509 -8.84 -14.07 26.06
C GLN A 509 -8.19 -14.09 27.44
N ARG A 510 -9.02 -14.23 28.46
CA ARG A 510 -8.55 -14.50 29.82
C ARG A 510 -7.87 -15.86 29.94
N LYS A 511 -6.87 -15.97 30.80
CA LYS A 511 -6.21 -17.22 31.18
C LYS A 511 -6.65 -17.70 32.56
N GLU A 512 -7.06 -16.78 33.43
CA GLU A 512 -7.56 -17.10 34.76
C GLU A 512 -9.06 -16.82 34.90
N GLY A 513 -9.69 -17.53 35.84
CA GLY A 513 -11.11 -17.40 36.13
C GLY A 513 -11.45 -17.84 37.55
N PHE A 514 -12.73 -18.07 37.81
CA PHE A 514 -13.19 -18.47 39.14
C PHE A 514 -14.33 -19.48 39.07
N SER A 515 -14.43 -20.29 40.11
CA SER A 515 -15.64 -21.07 40.41
C SER A 515 -16.54 -20.26 41.34
N PRO A 516 -17.83 -20.03 41.01
CA PRO A 516 -18.72 -19.18 41.81
C PRO A 516 -18.72 -19.53 43.31
N TYR A 517 -18.87 -20.81 43.66
CA TYR A 517 -18.95 -21.27 45.05
C TYR A 517 -17.67 -21.03 45.88
N VAL A 518 -16.52 -20.78 45.22
CA VAL A 518 -15.25 -20.46 45.91
C VAL A 518 -15.02 -18.95 45.97
N PHE A 519 -15.46 -18.23 44.93
CA PHE A 519 -15.19 -16.81 44.80
C PHE A 519 -16.21 -15.93 45.52
N GLU A 520 -17.43 -16.41 45.75
CA GLU A 520 -18.49 -15.62 46.37
C GLU A 520 -18.09 -15.07 47.75
N ASP A 521 -17.50 -15.90 48.63
CA ASP A 521 -16.99 -15.45 49.94
C ASP A 521 -15.91 -14.37 49.81
N LYS A 522 -15.03 -14.49 48.80
CA LYS A 522 -13.99 -13.48 48.51
C LYS A 522 -14.58 -12.20 47.92
N ALA A 523 -15.61 -12.32 47.10
CA ALA A 523 -16.32 -11.20 46.49
C ALA A 523 -17.07 -10.39 47.56
N GLU A 524 -17.73 -11.07 48.51
CA GLU A 524 -18.37 -10.43 49.66
C GLU A 524 -17.36 -9.66 50.52
N ASP A 525 -16.27 -10.33 50.92
CA ASP A 525 -15.20 -9.71 51.70
C ASP A 525 -14.60 -8.49 50.96
N PHE A 526 -14.34 -8.62 49.66
CA PHE A 526 -13.84 -7.53 48.82
C PHE A 526 -14.80 -6.33 48.77
N LEU A 527 -16.09 -6.55 48.51
CA LEU A 527 -17.07 -5.46 48.47
C LEU A 527 -17.27 -4.80 49.84
N SER A 528 -17.17 -5.56 50.93
CA SER A 528 -17.26 -5.02 52.30
C SER A 528 -16.10 -4.05 52.61
N LYS A 529 -14.91 -4.34 52.07
CA LYS A 529 -13.70 -3.52 52.22
C LYS A 529 -13.61 -2.36 51.22
N ASN A 530 -14.41 -2.39 50.15
CA ASN A 530 -14.39 -1.40 49.07
C ASN A 530 -15.78 -0.78 48.84
N PRO A 531 -16.24 0.13 49.73
CA PRO A 531 -17.60 0.65 49.71
C PRO A 531 -17.97 1.45 48.45
N LEU A 532 -16.99 2.11 47.81
CA LEU A 532 -17.22 2.82 46.53
C LEU A 532 -17.55 1.83 45.40
N ILE A 533 -16.77 0.76 45.28
CA ILE A 533 -17.01 -0.29 44.28
C ILE A 533 -18.33 -1.00 44.54
N LYS A 534 -18.69 -1.22 45.82
CA LYS A 534 -20.00 -1.75 46.20
C LYS A 534 -21.14 -0.85 45.74
N ALA A 535 -21.02 0.47 45.90
CA ALA A 535 -22.03 1.42 45.43
C ALA A 535 -22.18 1.39 43.89
N GLU A 536 -21.06 1.31 43.14
CA GLU A 536 -21.08 1.16 41.68
C GLU A 536 -21.75 -0.13 41.23
N PHE A 537 -21.44 -1.25 41.90
CA PHE A 537 -22.06 -2.55 41.67
C PHE A 537 -23.59 -2.49 41.85
N GLU A 538 -24.05 -1.96 42.98
CA GLU A 538 -25.47 -1.83 43.29
C GLU A 538 -26.20 -0.87 42.33
N ALA A 539 -25.53 0.21 41.90
CA ALA A 539 -26.06 1.12 40.89
C ALA A 539 -26.20 0.42 39.52
N LYS A 540 -25.22 -0.41 39.15
CA LYS A 540 -25.28 -1.20 37.90
C LYS A 540 -26.41 -2.23 37.94
N ILE A 541 -26.64 -2.90 39.07
CA ILE A 541 -27.81 -3.80 39.25
C ILE A 541 -29.13 -3.04 39.02
N LYS A 542 -29.25 -1.80 39.48
CA LYS A 542 -30.48 -1.01 39.32
C LYS A 542 -30.72 -0.51 37.89
N THR A 543 -29.65 -0.27 37.13
CA THR A 543 -29.71 0.42 35.83
C THR A 543 -29.61 -0.52 34.62
N ASP A 544 -29.07 -1.72 34.80
CA ASP A 544 -28.85 -2.69 33.72
C ASP A 544 -29.66 -3.97 33.97
N THR A 545 -30.82 -4.07 33.31
CA THR A 545 -31.76 -5.20 33.46
C THR A 545 -31.14 -6.56 33.11
N THR A 546 -30.20 -6.60 32.16
CA THR A 546 -29.53 -7.84 31.75
C THR A 546 -28.55 -8.27 32.83
N PHE A 547 -27.77 -7.32 33.36
CA PHE A 547 -26.85 -7.55 34.48
C PHE A 547 -27.58 -7.97 35.76
N ALA A 548 -28.70 -7.32 36.09
CA ALA A 548 -29.51 -7.61 37.27
C ALA A 548 -30.04 -9.05 37.30
N LYS A 549 -30.28 -9.65 36.13
CA LYS A 549 -30.83 -11.00 35.98
C LYS A 549 -29.76 -12.10 35.87
N SER A 550 -28.47 -11.76 35.95
CA SER A 550 -27.38 -12.70 35.75
C SER A 550 -26.36 -12.65 36.88
N SER A 551 -26.45 -13.61 37.81
CA SER A 551 -25.47 -13.76 38.90
C SER A 551 -24.05 -14.01 38.38
N VAL A 552 -23.91 -14.67 37.23
CA VAL A 552 -22.62 -14.88 36.57
C VAL A 552 -22.01 -13.55 36.12
N MET A 553 -22.81 -12.66 35.50
CA MET A 553 -22.31 -11.34 35.10
C MET A 553 -21.93 -10.50 36.30
N GLN A 554 -22.71 -10.60 37.39
CA GLN A 554 -22.46 -9.90 38.64
C GLN A 554 -21.14 -10.32 39.30
N LEU A 555 -20.95 -11.63 39.53
CA LEU A 555 -19.69 -12.16 40.08
C LEU A 555 -18.51 -11.85 39.17
N ASN A 556 -18.69 -11.95 37.85
CA ASN A 556 -17.64 -11.61 36.89
C ASN A 556 -17.24 -10.13 36.94
N TRP A 557 -18.21 -9.23 37.10
CA TRP A 557 -17.93 -7.82 37.25
C TRP A 557 -17.15 -7.56 38.54
N ILE A 558 -17.54 -8.16 39.67
CA ILE A 558 -16.80 -8.03 40.94
C ILE A 558 -15.39 -8.57 40.78
N TYR A 559 -15.23 -9.77 40.18
CA TYR A 559 -13.93 -10.38 39.90
C TYR A 559 -12.99 -9.42 39.17
N MET A 560 -13.48 -8.73 38.13
CA MET A 560 -12.71 -7.74 37.37
C MET A 560 -12.26 -6.52 38.19
N GLN A 561 -12.89 -6.24 39.33
CA GLN A 561 -12.48 -5.17 40.24
C GLN A 561 -11.42 -5.63 41.26
N THR A 562 -11.16 -6.94 41.37
CA THR A 562 -10.26 -7.49 42.39
C THR A 562 -8.83 -7.68 41.87
N PRO A 563 -7.82 -7.78 42.76
CA PRO A 563 -6.45 -8.15 42.39
C PRO A 563 -6.30 -9.55 41.75
N HIS A 564 -7.35 -10.38 41.75
CA HIS A 564 -7.33 -11.67 41.07
C HIS A 564 -7.49 -11.55 39.56
N TYR A 565 -8.05 -10.44 39.07
CA TYR A 565 -8.18 -10.20 37.64
C TYR A 565 -6.82 -9.95 37.01
N GLU A 566 -6.51 -10.69 35.95
CA GLU A 566 -5.20 -10.62 35.31
C GLU A 566 -5.00 -9.29 34.56
N PRO A 567 -3.89 -8.56 34.79
CA PRO A 567 -3.64 -7.28 34.11
C PRO A 567 -3.43 -7.40 32.60
N ALA A 568 -3.20 -8.60 32.07
CA ALA A 568 -2.94 -8.81 30.65
C ALA A 568 -4.21 -8.81 29.79
N HIS A 569 -5.38 -9.09 30.37
CA HIS A 569 -6.62 -9.17 29.60
C HIS A 569 -7.04 -7.77 29.10
N MET A 570 -7.28 -7.66 27.80
CA MET A 570 -7.60 -6.43 27.07
C MET A 570 -6.49 -5.36 27.06
N ARG A 571 -5.33 -5.59 27.68
CA ARG A 571 -4.23 -4.62 27.68
C ARG A 571 -3.42 -4.72 26.40
N LEU A 572 -3.39 -3.65 25.61
CA LEU A 572 -2.59 -3.58 24.39
C LEU A 572 -1.10 -3.64 24.76
N PRO A 573 -0.31 -4.54 24.18
CA PRO A 573 1.10 -4.70 24.50
C PRO A 573 1.99 -3.70 23.73
N VAL A 574 1.50 -2.47 23.63
CA VAL A 574 2.15 -1.33 23.01
C VAL A 574 2.02 -0.19 24.01
N PHE A 575 3.12 0.09 24.70
CA PHE A 575 3.17 1.07 25.77
C PHE A 575 3.77 2.38 25.25
N LYS A 576 3.34 3.52 25.79
CA LYS A 576 3.81 4.83 25.32
C LYS A 576 4.56 5.56 26.41
N ILE A 577 5.75 6.04 26.09
CA ILE A 577 6.46 7.03 26.88
C ILE A 577 5.99 8.40 26.39
N GLN A 578 5.34 9.18 27.26
CA GLN A 578 4.88 10.53 26.91
C GLN A 578 6.04 11.50 26.64
N LYS A 579 5.78 12.56 25.88
CA LYS A 579 6.74 13.63 25.60
C LYS A 579 7.08 14.46 26.82
#